data_AF-A0A531JQU3-F1
#
_entry.id   AF-A0A531JQU3-F1
#
_cell.length_a   1.000
_cell.length_b   1.000
_cell.length_c   1.000
_cell.angle_alpha   90.00
_cell.angle_beta   90.00
_cell.angle_gamma   90.00
#
_symmetry.space_group_name_H-M   'P 1'
#
loop_
_entity.id
_entity.type
_entity.pdbx_description
1 polymer ?
#
loop_
_entity_poly.entity_id
_entity_poly.type
_entity_poly.pdbx_seq_one_letter_code
_entity_poly.pdbx_strand_id
1 'polypeptide(L)'
;EGWLAEITGFDAVTLQPNAGSQGEYAGLLAIRAYHRSRGEGNRTVCLIPSSAHGTNPASAAMAGMSVVVVRCTEDGNIDLDDMSAKANEHSKNLAALMFTYPSTHGVYEEGARHLCALIH
;
A
#
# COMPACT_ATOMS: atom_id res chain seq x y z
N GLU A 1 4.13 -10.77 20.37
CA GLU A 1 4.61 -9.63 19.54
C GLU A 1 6.02 -9.85 19.04
N GLY A 2 7.03 -10.10 19.90
CA GLY A 2 8.43 -10.27 19.48
C GLY A 2 8.70 -11.28 18.35
N TRP A 3 8.05 -12.45 18.34
CA TRP A 3 8.21 -13.42 17.24
C TRP A 3 7.68 -12.91 15.90
N LEU A 4 6.57 -12.17 15.90
CA LEU A 4 5.99 -11.63 14.67
C LEU A 4 6.84 -10.49 14.12
N ALA A 5 7.40 -9.66 15.01
CA ALA A 5 8.35 -8.61 14.65
C ALA A 5 9.59 -9.20 13.97
N GLU A 6 10.18 -10.26 14.55
CA GLU A 6 11.33 -10.96 13.97
C GLU A 6 11.04 -11.54 12.58
N ILE A 7 9.89 -12.23 12.41
CA ILE A 7 9.51 -12.85 11.13
C ILE A 7 9.30 -11.81 10.01
N THR A 8 8.75 -10.65 10.37
CA THR A 8 8.36 -9.61 9.39
C THR A 8 9.44 -8.54 9.19
N GLY A 9 10.40 -8.44 10.10
CA GLY A 9 11.40 -7.37 10.12
C GLY A 9 10.84 -6.00 10.54
N PHE A 10 9.64 -5.92 11.11
CA PHE A 10 9.09 -4.68 11.66
C PHE A 10 9.53 -4.42 13.10
N ASP A 11 9.70 -3.15 13.47
CA ASP A 11 10.08 -2.76 14.83
C ASP A 11 8.99 -3.01 15.89
N ALA A 12 7.71 -3.01 15.48
CA ALA A 12 6.56 -3.17 16.38
C ALA A 12 5.38 -3.87 15.68
N VAL A 13 4.56 -4.55 16.49
CA VAL A 13 3.37 -5.27 16.03
C VAL A 13 2.19 -4.93 16.95
N THR A 14 1.00 -4.76 16.39
CA THR A 14 -0.26 -4.67 17.14
C THR A 14 -1.13 -5.89 16.88
N LEU A 15 -1.71 -6.45 17.95
CA LEU A 15 -2.65 -7.58 17.90
C LEU A 15 -4.13 -7.13 17.99
N GLN A 16 -4.37 -5.83 17.97
CA GLN A 16 -5.72 -5.26 18.07
C GLN A 16 -6.62 -5.57 16.85
N PRO A 17 -6.11 -5.56 15.59
CA PRO A 17 -6.94 -5.91 14.44
C PRO A 17 -7.32 -7.39 14.45
N ASN A 18 -8.62 -7.68 14.46
CA ASN A 18 -9.17 -9.03 14.58
C ASN A 18 -9.49 -9.71 13.23
N ALA A 19 -9.15 -9.07 12.10
CA ALA A 19 -9.28 -9.59 10.75
C ALA A 19 -8.26 -8.92 9.82
N GLY A 20 -7.94 -9.55 8.68
CA GLY A 20 -7.00 -9.00 7.70
C GLY A 20 -7.39 -7.60 7.21
N SER A 21 -8.66 -7.39 6.84
CA SER A 21 -9.20 -6.08 6.43
C SER A 21 -9.11 -5.02 7.54
N GLN A 22 -9.27 -5.42 8.80
CA GLN A 22 -9.06 -4.50 9.93
C GLN A 22 -7.58 -4.15 10.11
N GLY A 23 -6.68 -5.06 9.77
CA GLY A 23 -5.23 -4.80 9.73
C GLY A 23 -4.87 -3.78 8.65
N GLU A 24 -5.40 -3.96 7.44
CA GLU A 24 -5.27 -2.98 6.34
C GLU A 24 -5.77 -1.59 6.76
N TYR A 25 -6.98 -1.52 7.30
CA TYR A 25 -7.57 -0.28 7.77
C TYR A 25 -6.74 0.39 8.88
N ALA A 26 -6.28 -0.37 9.87
CA ALA A 26 -5.43 0.13 10.95
C ALA A 26 -4.08 0.66 10.41
N GLY A 27 -3.46 -0.05 9.47
CA GLY A 27 -2.21 0.37 8.83
C GLY A 27 -2.37 1.69 8.06
N LEU A 28 -3.46 1.82 7.28
CA LEU A 28 -3.75 3.05 6.55
C LEU A 28 -4.06 4.24 7.47
N LEU A 29 -4.75 4.01 8.59
CA LEU A 29 -4.93 5.03 9.63
C LEU A 29 -3.60 5.46 10.24
N ALA A 30 -2.67 4.53 10.49
CA ALA A 30 -1.33 4.84 10.98
C ALA A 30 -0.53 5.68 9.97
N ILE A 31 -0.54 5.31 8.68
CA ILE A 31 0.09 6.09 7.60
C ILE A 31 -0.50 7.51 7.52
N ARG A 32 -1.83 7.62 7.59
CA ARG A 32 -2.51 8.92 7.58
C ARG A 32 -2.15 9.79 8.78
N ALA A 33 -2.07 9.20 9.98
CA ALA A 33 -1.63 9.89 11.19
C ALA A 33 -0.17 10.35 11.07
N TYR A 34 0.70 9.51 10.48
CA TYR A 34 2.09 9.84 10.21
C TYR A 34 2.23 11.05 9.28
N HIS A 35 1.56 11.08 8.12
CA HIS A 35 1.58 12.24 7.22
C HIS A 35 1.09 13.52 7.91
N ARG A 36 0.00 13.44 8.69
CA ARG A 36 -0.52 14.58 9.47
C ARG A 36 0.47 15.09 10.50
N SER A 37 1.20 14.20 11.18
CA SER A 37 2.20 14.59 12.17
C SER A 37 3.36 15.40 11.57
N ARG A 38 3.63 15.24 10.26
CA ARG A 38 4.63 16.00 9.51
C ARG A 38 4.07 17.24 8.80
N GLY A 39 2.79 17.57 9.01
CA GLY A 39 2.12 18.67 8.31
C GLY A 39 1.69 18.34 6.88
N GLU A 40 1.80 17.09 6.44
CA GLU A 40 1.47 16.63 5.08
C GLU A 40 0.05 16.04 5.00
N GLY A 41 -0.90 16.61 5.74
CA GLY A 41 -2.27 16.10 5.82
C GLY A 41 -3.04 16.08 4.49
N ASN A 42 -2.52 16.74 3.45
CA ASN A 42 -3.03 16.72 2.08
C ASN A 42 -2.66 15.44 1.31
N ARG A 43 -1.77 14.59 1.84
CA ARG A 43 -1.44 13.29 1.25
C ARG A 43 -2.55 12.29 1.55
N THR A 44 -3.41 12.05 0.57
CA THR A 44 -4.57 11.16 0.68
C THR A 44 -4.70 10.16 -0.46
N VAL A 45 -3.86 10.19 -1.49
CA VAL A 45 -3.92 9.25 -2.61
C VAL A 45 -3.31 7.92 -2.22
N CYS A 46 -4.06 6.84 -2.43
CA CYS A 46 -3.59 5.46 -2.27
C CYS A 46 -3.55 4.77 -3.64
N LEU A 47 -2.35 4.40 -4.09
CA LEU A 47 -2.17 3.59 -5.29
C LEU A 47 -2.47 2.12 -4.99
N ILE A 48 -3.28 1.48 -5.82
CA ILE A 48 -3.69 0.08 -5.64
C ILE A 48 -3.66 -0.63 -6.99
N PRO A 49 -2.86 -1.70 -7.18
CA PRO A 49 -2.88 -2.49 -8.41
C PRO A 49 -4.26 -3.10 -8.67
N SER A 50 -4.64 -3.23 -9.95
CA SER A 50 -5.91 -3.86 -10.35
C SER A 50 -6.04 -5.33 -9.94
N SER A 51 -4.93 -6.00 -9.62
CA SER A 51 -4.87 -7.39 -9.13
C SER A 51 -5.06 -7.52 -7.62
N ALA A 52 -5.18 -6.41 -6.89
CA ALA A 52 -5.30 -6.42 -5.43
C ALA A 52 -6.60 -7.08 -4.95
N HIS A 53 -6.57 -7.65 -3.75
CA HIS A 53 -7.78 -8.16 -3.11
C HIS A 53 -8.79 -7.03 -2.88
N GLY A 54 -10.09 -7.32 -2.99
CA GLY A 54 -11.16 -6.31 -2.90
C GLY A 54 -11.25 -5.58 -1.57
N THR A 55 -10.63 -6.12 -0.50
CA THR A 55 -10.52 -5.41 0.79
C THR A 55 -9.62 -4.19 0.71
N ASN A 56 -8.57 -4.20 -0.11
CA ASN A 56 -7.63 -3.10 -0.22
C ASN A 56 -8.31 -1.77 -0.59
N PRO A 57 -9.04 -1.66 -1.72
CA PRO A 57 -9.74 -0.41 -2.06
C PRO A 57 -10.85 -0.05 -1.05
N ALA A 58 -11.50 -1.04 -0.44
CA ALA A 58 -12.51 -0.79 0.58
C ALA A 58 -11.89 -0.18 1.86
N SER A 59 -10.79 -0.76 2.35
CA SER A 59 -10.02 -0.28 3.50
C SER A 59 -9.47 1.14 3.26
N ALA A 60 -8.95 1.42 2.06
CA ALA A 60 -8.48 2.75 1.66
C ALA A 60 -9.62 3.79 1.66
N ALA A 61 -10.76 3.46 1.09
CA ALA A 61 -11.93 4.34 1.11
C ALA A 61 -12.42 4.60 2.55
N MET A 62 -12.51 3.56 3.39
CA MET A 62 -12.88 3.72 4.80
C MET A 62 -11.88 4.58 5.59
N ALA A 63 -10.59 4.54 5.25
CA ALA A 63 -9.55 5.38 5.85
C ALA A 63 -9.61 6.85 5.39
N GLY A 64 -10.51 7.18 4.44
CA GLY A 64 -10.65 8.51 3.85
C GLY A 64 -9.58 8.83 2.82
N MET A 65 -9.04 7.81 2.14
CA MET A 65 -8.09 7.96 1.05
C MET A 65 -8.77 7.93 -0.31
N SER A 66 -8.20 8.63 -1.29
CA SER A 66 -8.60 8.58 -2.69
C SER A 66 -7.89 7.42 -3.37
N VAL A 67 -8.65 6.41 -3.81
CA VAL A 67 -8.10 5.24 -4.50
C VAL A 67 -7.78 5.58 -5.95
N VAL A 68 -6.54 5.30 -6.36
CA VAL A 68 -6.10 5.38 -7.76
C VAL A 68 -5.61 4.01 -8.18
N VAL A 69 -6.29 3.41 -9.15
CA VAL A 69 -5.98 2.06 -9.61
C VAL A 69 -4.74 2.10 -10.50
N VAL A 70 -3.76 1.22 -10.27
CA VAL A 70 -2.59 1.00 -11.12
C VAL A 70 -2.83 -0.25 -11.96
N ARG A 71 -2.46 -0.21 -13.24
CA ARG A 71 -2.64 -1.35 -14.14
C ARG A 71 -1.73 -2.51 -13.75
N CYS A 72 -2.13 -3.70 -14.19
CA CYS A 72 -1.28 -4.87 -14.21
C CYS A 72 -1.05 -5.30 -15.65
N THR A 73 0.09 -5.92 -15.93
CA THR A 73 0.39 -6.53 -17.22
C THR A 73 -0.47 -7.79 -17.44
N GLU A 74 -0.45 -8.34 -18.65
CA GLU A 74 -1.18 -9.58 -18.97
C GLU A 74 -0.71 -10.77 -18.11
N ASP A 75 0.56 -10.78 -17.69
CA ASP A 75 1.14 -11.77 -16.79
C ASP A 75 0.76 -11.55 -15.31
N GLY A 76 -0.03 -10.51 -15.02
CA GLY A 76 -0.55 -10.24 -13.68
C GLY A 76 0.42 -9.48 -12.75
N ASN A 77 1.55 -9.01 -13.28
CA ASN A 77 2.51 -8.17 -12.56
C ASN A 77 2.06 -6.71 -12.55
N ILE A 78 2.56 -5.89 -11.62
CA ILE A 78 2.31 -4.45 -11.62
C ILE A 78 2.94 -3.80 -12.86
N ASP A 79 2.18 -3.00 -13.60
CA ASP A 79 2.68 -2.19 -14.72
C ASP A 79 3.54 -1.05 -14.16
N LEU A 80 4.87 -1.19 -14.23
CA LEU A 80 5.82 -0.24 -13.66
C LEU A 80 5.80 1.14 -14.35
N ASP A 81 5.44 1.19 -15.63
CA ASP A 81 5.34 2.45 -16.38
C ASP A 81 4.09 3.23 -15.92
N ASP A 82 2.95 2.55 -15.83
CA ASP A 82 1.72 3.13 -15.29
C ASP A 82 1.85 3.53 -13.82
N MET A 83 2.54 2.70 -13.03
CA MET A 83 2.88 2.99 -11.64
C MET A 83 3.70 4.27 -11.52
N SER A 84 4.76 4.40 -12.33
CA SER A 84 5.63 5.58 -12.33
C SER A 84 4.89 6.83 -12.79
N ALA A 85 4.04 6.72 -13.81
CA ALA A 85 3.21 7.83 -14.26
C ALA A 85 2.27 8.34 -13.16
N LYS A 86 1.54 7.43 -12.49
CA LYS A 86 0.59 7.78 -11.42
C LYS A 86 1.27 8.28 -10.15
N ALA A 87 2.41 7.70 -9.78
CA ALA A 87 3.21 8.20 -8.66
C ALA A 87 3.68 9.64 -8.91
N ASN A 88 4.13 9.95 -10.13
CA ASN A 88 4.54 11.31 -10.50
C ASN A 88 3.35 12.29 -10.53
N GLU A 89 2.24 11.90 -11.16
CA GLU A 89 1.01 12.69 -11.22
C GLU A 89 0.51 13.07 -9.82
N HIS A 90 0.56 12.12 -8.88
CA HIS A 90 0.08 12.29 -7.52
C HIS A 90 1.18 12.62 -6.51
N SER A 91 2.42 12.89 -6.93
CA SER A 91 3.57 13.07 -6.04
C SER A 91 3.34 14.03 -4.86
N LYS A 92 2.56 15.10 -5.07
CA LYS A 92 2.22 16.12 -4.06
C LYS A 92 1.16 15.66 -3.04
N ASN A 93 0.34 14.66 -3.37
CA ASN A 93 -0.75 14.16 -2.53
C ASN A 93 -0.73 12.63 -2.34
N LEU A 94 0.35 11.96 -2.75
CA LEU A 94 0.57 10.53 -2.60
C LEU A 94 0.79 10.18 -1.13
N ALA A 95 -0.04 9.28 -0.62
CA ALA A 95 -0.03 8.83 0.77
C ALA A 95 0.55 7.41 0.93
N ALA A 96 0.15 6.49 0.06
CA ALA A 96 0.49 5.06 0.19
C ALA A 96 0.40 4.30 -1.14
N LEU A 97 1.05 3.15 -1.16
CA LEU A 97 0.84 2.06 -2.11
C LEU A 97 0.39 0.83 -1.30
N MET A 98 -0.66 0.15 -1.74
CA MET A 98 -1.02 -1.18 -1.24
C MET A 98 -0.72 -2.22 -2.31
N PHE A 99 0.21 -3.13 -2.04
CA PHE A 99 0.53 -4.25 -2.92
C PHE A 99 0.67 -5.54 -2.12
N THR A 100 0.54 -6.69 -2.80
CA THR A 100 0.65 -8.02 -2.18
C THR A 100 1.90 -8.70 -2.71
N TYR A 101 2.71 -9.29 -1.83
CA TYR A 101 3.93 -9.99 -2.20
C TYR A 101 4.02 -11.36 -1.50
N PRO A 102 4.23 -12.47 -2.23
CA PRO A 102 4.25 -12.58 -3.69
C PRO A 102 2.90 -12.16 -4.30
N SER A 103 2.87 -11.91 -5.62
CA SER A 103 1.65 -11.43 -6.27
C SER A 103 0.50 -12.42 -6.09
N THR A 104 -0.75 -11.99 -6.35
CA THR A 104 -1.93 -12.88 -6.28
C THR A 104 -1.86 -14.05 -7.28
N HIS A 105 -0.92 -14.00 -8.23
CA HIS A 105 -0.59 -15.09 -9.16
C HIS A 105 0.50 -16.04 -8.63
N GLY A 106 1.03 -15.82 -7.42
CA GLY A 106 2.05 -16.67 -6.79
C GLY A 106 3.47 -16.46 -7.32
N VAL A 107 3.72 -15.34 -8.02
CA VAL A 107 5.02 -15.02 -8.62
C VAL A 107 5.77 -14.01 -7.75
N TYR A 108 7.07 -14.25 -7.55
CA TYR A 108 7.97 -13.30 -6.91
C TYR A 108 8.38 -12.22 -7.91
N GLU A 109 7.81 -11.02 -7.77
CA GLU A 109 8.19 -9.88 -8.61
C GLU A 109 9.60 -9.39 -8.26
N GLU A 110 10.50 -9.31 -9.25
CA GLU A 110 11.84 -8.73 -9.07
C GLU A 110 11.79 -7.22 -8.74
N GLY A 111 10.69 -6.55 -9.09
CA GLY A 111 10.51 -5.10 -8.96
C GLY A 111 10.06 -4.58 -7.59
N ALA A 112 9.78 -5.43 -6.60
CA ALA A 112 9.19 -4.99 -5.33
C ALA A 112 10.02 -3.91 -4.60
N ARG A 113 11.34 -4.05 -4.59
CA ARG A 113 12.23 -3.03 -3.99
C ARG A 113 12.21 -1.71 -4.76
N HIS A 114 12.13 -1.78 -6.09
CA HIS A 114 12.04 -0.60 -6.93
C HIS A 114 10.71 0.14 -6.71
N LEU A 115 9.60 -0.60 -6.55
CA LEU A 115 8.30 -0.03 -6.20
C LEU A 115 8.35 0.73 -4.87
N CYS A 116 8.94 0.14 -3.83
CA CYS A 116 9.10 0.84 -2.55
C CYS A 116 9.96 2.10 -2.70
N ALA A 117 11.06 2.04 -3.45
CA ALA A 117 11.94 3.18 -3.68
C ALA A 117 11.29 4.30 -4.52
N LEU A 118 10.36 3.96 -5.42
CA LEU A 118 9.59 4.93 -6.19
C LEU A 118 8.55 5.66 -5.32
N ILE A 119 8.00 4.97 -4.32
CA ILE A 119 6.96 5.51 -3.43
C ILE A 119 7.54 6.36 -2.29
N HIS A 120 8.71 5.99 -1.77
CA HIS A 120 9.41 6.71 -0.71
C HIS A 120 10.02 8.02 -1.21
#